data_AF-X0RFK4-F1
#
_entry.id   AF-X0RFK4-F1
#
_cell.length_a   1.000
_cell.length_b   1.000
_cell.length_c   1.000
_cell.angle_alpha   90.00
_cell.angle_beta   90.00
_cell.angle_gamma   90.00
#
_symmetry.space_group_name_H-M   'P 1'
#
loop_
_entity.id
_entity.type
_entity.pdbx_description
1 polymer ?
#
loop_
_entity_poly.entity_id
_entity_poly.type
_entity_poly.pdbx_seq_one_letter_code
_entity_poly.pdbx_strand_id
1 'polypeptide(L)'
;TDNTNFALLVSTTFTEPFREPIAYGRYLARLANILSGGVLVQRLGDLMEGRRSTSARLQRGIVTPTLKSATPGDLSFVLPYRYLTGIIEMLSAMDKLAPGVASRHTLLYGVEVKFYSSRLELTPHLESEIGNMFAAGDGAGVSRGLMQASASGVVAAREILDRLGIPAPDLSSA
;
A
#
# COMPACT_ATOMS: atom_id res chain seq x y z
N THR A 1 -10.02 18.88 -2.54
CA THR A 1 -10.40 18.46 -3.90
C THR A 1 -11.70 17.71 -3.77
N ASP A 2 -12.53 17.67 -4.81
CA ASP A 2 -13.79 16.89 -4.77
C ASP A 2 -13.59 15.44 -5.24
N ASN A 3 -12.32 15.01 -5.36
CA ASN A 3 -11.96 13.68 -5.83
C ASN A 3 -11.82 12.71 -4.64
N THR A 4 -12.50 11.58 -4.73
CA THR A 4 -12.23 10.42 -3.87
C THR A 4 -11.05 9.63 -4.41
N ASN A 5 -10.13 9.22 -3.53
CA ASN A 5 -9.03 8.34 -3.88
C ASN A 5 -8.91 7.23 -2.84
N PHE A 6 -8.46 6.06 -3.28
CA PHE A 6 -8.14 4.92 -2.43
C PHE A 6 -7.07 4.08 -3.11
N ALA A 7 -6.31 3.32 -2.32
CA ALA A 7 -5.34 2.37 -2.84
C ALA A 7 -6.03 1.05 -3.17
N LEU A 8 -5.81 0.55 -4.39
CA LEU A 8 -6.24 -0.78 -4.79
C LEU A 8 -4.99 -1.65 -4.99
N LEU A 9 -4.83 -2.67 -4.16
CA LEU A 9 -3.62 -3.49 -4.07
C LEU A 9 -3.93 -4.94 -4.39
N VAL A 10 -3.01 -5.59 -5.11
CA VAL A 10 -3.06 -7.03 -5.36
C VAL A 10 -2.04 -7.72 -4.46
N SER A 11 -2.52 -8.56 -3.54
CA SER A 11 -1.65 -9.37 -2.68
C SER A 11 -1.11 -10.57 -3.45
N THR A 12 0.20 -10.80 -3.38
CA THR A 12 0.86 -11.97 -3.97
C THR A 12 1.64 -12.74 -2.92
N THR A 13 1.34 -14.02 -2.79
CA THR A 13 2.15 -14.97 -2.03
C THR A 13 3.04 -15.71 -3.02
N PHE A 14 4.35 -15.53 -2.87
CA PHE A 14 5.32 -16.29 -3.66
C PHE A 14 5.59 -17.64 -3.02
N THR A 15 5.88 -18.63 -3.85
CA THR A 15 6.24 -19.99 -3.44
C THR A 15 7.64 -20.34 -3.93
N GLU A 16 8.17 -21.46 -3.45
CA GLU A 16 9.42 -22.02 -3.95
C GLU A 16 9.43 -22.14 -5.49
N PRO A 17 10.59 -21.93 -6.14
CA PRO A 17 11.92 -21.68 -5.57
C PRO A 17 12.22 -20.21 -5.23
N PHE A 18 11.24 -19.31 -5.39
CA PHE A 18 11.47 -17.87 -5.26
C PHE A 18 11.42 -17.40 -3.80
N ARG A 19 12.46 -16.68 -3.36
CA ARG A 19 12.64 -16.28 -1.95
C ARG A 19 12.92 -14.79 -1.73
N GLU A 20 12.76 -13.94 -2.75
CA GLU A 20 13.11 -12.51 -2.67
C GLU A 20 11.95 -11.53 -2.98
N PRO A 21 10.78 -11.65 -2.30
CA PRO A 21 9.61 -10.82 -2.60
C PRO A 21 9.85 -9.31 -2.43
N ILE A 22 10.70 -8.92 -1.47
CA ILE A 22 11.09 -7.52 -1.28
C ILE A 22 11.89 -7.01 -2.48
N ALA A 23 12.83 -7.81 -3.00
CA ALA A 23 13.61 -7.42 -4.18
C ALA A 23 12.69 -7.25 -5.39
N TYR A 24 11.77 -8.20 -5.62
CA TYR A 24 10.78 -8.11 -6.68
C TYR A 24 9.98 -6.81 -6.65
N GLY A 25 9.41 -6.46 -5.49
CA GLY A 25 8.67 -5.20 -5.33
C GLY A 25 9.55 -3.96 -5.57
N ARG A 26 10.80 -3.96 -5.09
CA ARG A 26 11.75 -2.87 -5.34
C ARG A 26 12.09 -2.73 -6.82
N TYR A 27 12.22 -3.83 -7.55
CA TYR A 27 12.47 -3.81 -8.99
C TYR A 27 11.29 -3.20 -9.76
N LEU A 28 10.05 -3.55 -9.42
CA LEU A 28 8.86 -2.94 -10.04
C LEU A 28 8.80 -1.43 -9.77
N ALA A 29 9.03 -1.00 -8.53
CA ALA A 29 9.06 0.41 -8.17
C ALA A 29 10.17 1.17 -8.93
N ARG A 30 11.36 0.57 -9.06
CA ARG A 30 12.46 1.14 -9.83
C ARG A 30 12.12 1.24 -11.32
N LEU A 31 11.47 0.24 -11.89
CA LEU A 31 11.03 0.24 -13.28
C LEU A 31 10.02 1.38 -13.54
N ALA A 32 9.04 1.57 -12.65
CA ALA A 32 8.11 2.71 -12.72
C ALA A 32 8.84 4.06 -12.72
N ASN A 33 9.82 4.23 -11.82
CA ASN A 33 10.59 5.46 -11.72
C ASN A 33 11.42 5.71 -12.98
N ILE A 34 12.02 4.68 -13.59
CA ILE A 34 12.79 4.82 -14.85
C ILE A 34 11.89 5.26 -16.00
N LEU A 35 10.68 4.69 -16.11
CA LEU A 35 9.76 5.00 -17.21
C LEU A 35 9.15 6.40 -17.12
N SER A 36 9.04 6.96 -15.91
CA SER A 36 8.20 8.14 -15.66
C SER A 36 8.92 9.32 -15.00
N GLY A 37 10.10 9.09 -14.40
CA GLY A 37 10.77 10.05 -13.53
C GLY A 37 10.07 10.32 -12.21
N GLY A 38 8.98 9.60 -11.88
CA GLY A 38 8.15 9.84 -10.70
C GLY A 38 6.95 8.90 -10.60
N VAL A 39 5.76 9.44 -10.34
CA VAL A 39 4.52 8.66 -10.28
C VAL A 39 3.88 8.60 -11.66
N LEU A 40 3.56 7.41 -12.14
CA LEU A 40 2.79 7.21 -13.37
C LEU A 40 1.31 7.51 -13.12
N VAL A 41 0.68 8.12 -14.11
CA VAL A 41 -0.78 8.24 -14.18
C VAL A 41 -1.30 7.78 -15.53
N GLN A 42 -2.38 6.99 -15.51
CA GLN A 42 -3.06 6.51 -16.72
C GLN A 42 -4.57 6.54 -16.51
N ARG A 43 -5.32 6.95 -17.53
CA ARG A 43 -6.79 6.82 -17.51
C ARG A 43 -7.16 5.37 -17.67
N LEU A 44 -8.13 4.88 -16.90
CA LEU A 44 -8.63 3.51 -17.00
C LEU A 44 -9.08 3.18 -18.43
N GLY A 45 -9.72 4.13 -19.12
CA GLY A 45 -10.11 3.95 -20.53
C GLY A 45 -8.92 3.83 -21.49
N ASP A 46 -7.80 4.51 -21.23
CA ASP A 46 -6.60 4.33 -22.06
C ASP A 46 -5.96 2.96 -21.80
N LEU A 47 -5.90 2.53 -20.53
CA LEU A 47 -5.42 1.19 -20.17
C LEU A 47 -6.25 0.08 -20.84
N MET A 48 -7.58 0.20 -20.78
CA MET A 48 -8.51 -0.78 -21.39
C MET A 48 -8.39 -0.84 -22.91
N GLU A 49 -8.04 0.27 -23.55
CA GLU A 49 -7.77 0.35 -24.99
C GLU A 49 -6.32 -0.04 -25.35
N GLY A 50 -5.52 -0.55 -24.39
CA GLY A 50 -4.16 -1.02 -24.61
C GLY A 50 -3.19 0.09 -25.03
N ARG A 51 -3.38 1.32 -24.54
CA ARG A 51 -2.60 2.48 -24.95
C ARG A 51 -2.20 3.37 -23.79
N ARG A 52 -1.07 4.05 -23.96
CA ARG A 52 -0.59 5.06 -23.01
C ARG A 52 -1.55 6.26 -22.88
N SER A 53 -1.60 6.84 -21.69
CA SER A 53 -2.10 8.20 -21.52
C SER A 53 -1.03 9.23 -21.92
N THR A 54 -1.49 10.41 -22.34
CA THR A 54 -0.66 11.58 -22.66
C THR A 54 -1.23 12.81 -21.98
N SER A 55 -0.45 13.89 -21.85
CA SER A 55 -0.93 15.13 -21.22
C SER A 55 -2.19 15.67 -21.88
N ALA A 56 -2.24 15.67 -23.23
CA ALA A 56 -3.41 16.08 -23.99
C ALA A 56 -4.65 15.20 -23.71
N ARG A 57 -4.45 13.90 -23.48
CA ARG A 57 -5.53 12.97 -23.14
C ARG A 57 -6.04 13.18 -21.72
N LEU A 58 -5.14 13.43 -20.76
CA LEU A 58 -5.55 13.77 -19.39
C LEU A 58 -6.36 15.06 -19.35
N GLN A 59 -5.94 16.09 -20.12
CA GLN A 59 -6.66 17.36 -20.20
C GLN A 59 -8.06 17.25 -20.82
N ARG A 60 -8.29 16.26 -21.69
CA ARG A 60 -9.63 15.94 -22.23
C ARG A 60 -10.49 15.11 -21.27
N GLY A 61 -9.94 14.66 -20.14
CA GLY A 61 -10.67 13.92 -19.12
C GLY A 61 -11.52 14.85 -18.26
N ILE A 62 -12.62 14.31 -17.72
CA ILE A 62 -13.47 15.04 -16.76
C ILE A 62 -12.88 15.06 -15.34
N VAL A 63 -11.96 14.13 -15.03
CA VAL A 63 -11.28 14.06 -13.73
C VAL A 63 -9.95 14.80 -13.82
N THR A 64 -9.79 15.82 -12.99
CA THR A 64 -8.54 16.57 -12.89
C THR A 64 -7.55 15.84 -11.97
N PRO A 65 -6.30 15.55 -12.42
CA PRO A 65 -5.29 14.97 -11.55
C PRO A 65 -5.01 15.83 -10.32
N THR A 66 -4.99 15.21 -9.13
CA THR A 66 -4.63 15.88 -7.87
C THR A 66 -3.13 16.01 -7.72
N LEU A 67 -2.38 14.97 -8.10
CA LEU A 67 -0.92 14.99 -8.14
C LEU A 67 -0.44 15.59 -9.47
N LYS A 68 -0.11 16.90 -9.46
CA LYS A 68 0.30 17.64 -10.67
C LYS A 68 1.64 17.20 -11.26
N SER A 69 2.51 16.63 -10.44
CA SER A 69 3.80 16.10 -10.85
C SER A 69 3.73 14.69 -11.44
N ALA A 70 2.55 14.07 -11.49
CA ALA A 70 2.39 12.73 -12.06
C ALA A 70 2.61 12.74 -13.59
N THR A 71 3.40 11.79 -14.07
CA THR A 71 3.75 11.66 -15.48
C THR A 71 2.74 10.76 -16.20
N PRO A 72 2.08 11.24 -17.28
CA PRO A 72 1.20 10.39 -18.08
C PRO A 72 1.97 9.25 -18.75
N GLY A 73 1.51 8.02 -18.58
CA GLY A 73 2.21 6.86 -19.15
C GLY A 73 1.34 5.63 -19.32
N ASP A 74 1.97 4.47 -19.25
CA ASP A 74 1.35 3.17 -19.42
C ASP A 74 1.77 2.24 -18.27
N LEU A 75 0.82 1.90 -17.41
CA LEU A 75 1.03 1.01 -16.27
C LEU A 75 1.34 -0.42 -16.72
N SER A 76 0.98 -0.80 -17.96
CA SER A 76 1.23 -2.15 -18.49
C SER A 76 2.71 -2.45 -18.73
N PHE A 77 3.56 -1.42 -18.82
CA PHE A 77 5.01 -1.59 -18.90
C PHE A 77 5.67 -1.86 -17.54
N VAL A 78 4.95 -1.66 -16.42
CA VAL A 78 5.47 -1.93 -15.08
C VAL A 78 4.79 -3.12 -14.44
N LEU A 79 3.46 -3.14 -14.45
CA LEU A 79 2.70 -4.14 -13.74
C LEU A 79 2.57 -5.40 -14.60
N PRO A 80 2.94 -6.59 -14.08
CA PRO A 80 2.62 -7.85 -14.72
C PRO A 80 1.12 -7.96 -15.04
N TYR A 81 0.82 -8.64 -16.14
CA TYR A 81 -0.55 -8.85 -16.63
C TYR A 81 -1.52 -9.28 -15.52
N ARG A 82 -1.13 -10.25 -14.68
CA ARG A 82 -1.96 -10.75 -13.58
C ARG A 82 -2.40 -9.66 -12.59
N TYR A 83 -1.54 -8.68 -12.31
CA TYR A 83 -1.88 -7.58 -11.40
C TYR A 83 -2.82 -6.58 -12.06
N LEU A 84 -2.58 -6.25 -13.34
CA LEU A 84 -3.48 -5.39 -14.11
C LEU A 84 -4.87 -6.01 -14.21
N THR A 85 -4.96 -7.30 -14.55
CA THR A 85 -6.23 -8.03 -14.62
C THR A 85 -6.96 -7.97 -13.28
N GLY A 86 -6.30 -8.28 -12.16
CA GLY A 86 -6.93 -8.20 -10.85
C GLY A 86 -7.41 -6.80 -10.47
N ILE A 87 -6.66 -5.75 -10.82
CA ILE A 87 -7.07 -4.35 -10.63
C ILE A 87 -8.32 -4.02 -11.47
N ILE A 88 -8.31 -4.40 -12.75
CA ILE A 88 -9.42 -4.13 -13.68
C ILE A 88 -10.69 -4.88 -13.27
N GLU A 89 -10.57 -6.15 -12.89
CA GLU A 89 -11.69 -6.98 -12.42
C GLU A 89 -12.30 -6.42 -11.14
N MET A 90 -11.46 -5.99 -10.18
CA MET A 90 -11.95 -5.40 -8.93
C MET A 90 -12.62 -4.05 -9.18
N LEU A 91 -12.07 -3.17 -10.02
CA LEU A 91 -12.74 -1.92 -10.40
C LEU A 91 -14.09 -2.20 -11.08
N SER A 92 -14.15 -3.19 -11.96
CA SER A 92 -15.39 -3.60 -12.63
C SER A 92 -16.42 -4.17 -11.65
N ALA A 93 -15.99 -4.89 -10.62
CA ALA A 93 -16.85 -5.37 -9.55
C ALA A 93 -17.35 -4.22 -8.65
N MET A 94 -16.47 -3.28 -8.29
CA MET A 94 -16.81 -2.10 -7.51
C MET A 94 -17.81 -1.20 -8.23
N ASP A 95 -17.72 -1.08 -9.56
CA ASP A 95 -18.65 -0.28 -10.36
C ASP A 95 -20.10 -0.75 -10.24
N LYS A 96 -20.33 -2.04 -9.97
CA LYS A 96 -21.68 -2.58 -9.69
C LYS A 96 -22.25 -2.10 -8.35
N LEU A 97 -21.39 -1.77 -7.39
CA LEU A 97 -21.76 -1.29 -6.05
C LEU A 97 -21.78 0.23 -5.97
N ALA A 98 -20.83 0.88 -6.65
CA ALA A 98 -20.66 2.32 -6.72
C ALA A 98 -20.46 2.72 -8.20
N PRO A 99 -21.58 2.95 -8.93
CA PRO A 99 -21.54 3.27 -10.34
C PRO A 99 -20.65 4.49 -10.64
N GLY A 100 -19.76 4.34 -11.61
CA GLY A 100 -18.81 5.37 -12.03
C GLY A 100 -17.38 5.13 -11.55
N VAL A 101 -17.14 4.19 -10.63
CA VAL A 101 -15.77 3.81 -10.20
C VAL A 101 -14.95 3.30 -11.38
N ALA A 102 -15.53 2.48 -12.27
CA ALA A 102 -14.85 1.98 -13.48
C ALA A 102 -15.06 2.89 -14.70
N SER A 103 -15.34 4.18 -14.50
CA SER A 103 -15.42 5.14 -15.59
C SER A 103 -14.13 5.18 -16.42
N ARG A 104 -14.26 5.37 -17.74
CA ARG A 104 -13.10 5.56 -18.64
C ARG A 104 -12.20 6.74 -18.23
N HIS A 105 -12.73 7.67 -17.44
CA HIS A 105 -12.03 8.85 -16.94
C HIS A 105 -11.38 8.65 -15.57
N THR A 106 -11.61 7.52 -14.91
CA THR A 106 -10.93 7.15 -13.65
C THR A 106 -9.42 7.19 -13.86
N LEU A 107 -8.71 7.85 -12.95
CA LEU A 107 -7.26 7.99 -12.99
C LEU A 107 -6.62 6.92 -12.12
N LEU A 108 -5.77 6.11 -12.73
CA LEU A 108 -4.94 5.13 -12.05
C LEU A 108 -3.57 5.74 -11.83
N TYR A 109 -3.17 5.86 -10.57
CA TYR A 109 -1.81 6.25 -10.18
C TYR A 109 -1.02 5.01 -9.80
N GLY A 110 0.23 4.92 -10.23
CA GLY A 110 1.05 3.77 -9.92
C GLY A 110 2.56 4.00 -10.08
N VAL A 111 3.39 3.08 -9.60
CA VAL A 111 3.01 1.86 -8.86
C VAL A 111 3.21 2.06 -7.36
N GLU A 112 2.20 1.71 -6.56
CA GLU A 112 2.34 1.61 -5.10
C GLU A 112 2.76 0.19 -4.71
N VAL A 113 3.88 0.07 -4.00
CA VAL A 113 4.38 -1.21 -3.50
C VAL A 113 4.38 -1.15 -1.97
N LYS A 114 3.62 -2.04 -1.34
CA LYS A 114 3.63 -2.23 0.11
C LYS A 114 4.43 -3.48 0.47
N PHE A 115 5.57 -3.26 1.13
CA PHE A 115 6.36 -4.34 1.69
C PHE A 115 5.74 -4.72 3.04
N TYR A 116 5.25 -5.95 3.14
CA TYR A 116 4.95 -6.53 4.44
C TYR A 116 6.28 -7.06 5.00
N SER A 117 6.77 -6.43 6.07
CA SER A 117 7.98 -6.85 6.75
C SER A 117 7.82 -8.29 7.25
N SER A 118 8.95 -8.99 7.36
CA SER A 118 9.03 -10.23 8.12
C SER A 118 8.43 -9.98 9.49
N ARG A 119 7.35 -10.69 9.80
CA ARG A 119 6.74 -10.68 11.12
C ARG A 119 7.79 -11.18 12.10
N LEU A 120 8.21 -10.32 13.03
CA LEU A 120 9.11 -10.75 14.09
C LEU A 120 8.41 -11.84 14.90
N GLU A 121 9.15 -12.88 15.26
CA GLU A 121 8.69 -13.82 16.27
C GLU A 121 8.73 -13.11 17.62
N LEU A 122 7.56 -12.96 18.24
CA LEU A 122 7.38 -12.20 19.46
C LEU A 122 6.57 -13.01 20.47
N THR A 123 6.89 -12.85 21.75
CA THR A 123 6.06 -13.36 22.85
C THR A 123 4.71 -12.61 22.89
N PRO A 124 3.73 -13.11 23.67
CA PRO A 124 2.48 -12.37 23.91
C PRO A 124 2.67 -10.95 24.47
N HIS A 125 3.83 -10.68 25.08
CA HIS A 125 4.21 -9.39 25.64
C HIS A 125 5.03 -8.52 24.66
N LEU A 126 5.12 -8.94 23.39
CA LEU A 126 5.84 -8.25 22.32
C LEU A 126 7.36 -8.19 22.50
N GLU A 127 7.90 -9.11 23.29
CA GLU A 127 9.35 -9.30 23.42
C GLU A 127 9.87 -10.22 22.30
N SER A 128 11.00 -9.87 21.72
CA SER A 128 11.69 -10.69 20.73
C SER A 128 12.47 -11.84 21.34
N GLU A 129 13.10 -12.65 20.51
CA GLU A 129 14.05 -13.69 20.93
C GLU A 129 15.28 -13.11 21.67
N ILE A 130 15.55 -11.81 21.50
CA ILE A 130 16.57 -11.09 22.26
C ILE A 130 15.93 -10.56 23.54
N GLY A 131 16.39 -11.06 24.69
CA GLY A 131 15.87 -10.66 25.99
C GLY A 131 15.96 -9.15 26.22
N ASN A 132 14.88 -8.59 26.78
CA ASN A 132 14.64 -7.16 26.99
C ASN A 132 14.61 -6.32 25.71
N MET A 133 14.48 -6.93 24.52
CA MET A 133 14.23 -6.22 23.27
C MET A 133 12.78 -6.41 22.85
N PHE A 134 12.00 -5.33 22.93
CA PHE A 134 10.58 -5.30 22.57
C PHE A 134 10.38 -4.70 21.19
N ALA A 135 9.41 -5.23 20.44
CA ALA A 135 9.04 -4.71 19.13
C ALA A 135 7.53 -4.50 19.04
N ALA A 136 7.11 -3.26 18.80
CA ALA A 136 5.71 -2.86 18.71
C ALA A 136 5.44 -2.06 17.44
N GLY A 137 4.16 -1.89 17.11
CA GLY A 137 3.71 -1.10 15.96
C GLY A 137 3.82 -1.83 14.61
N ASP A 138 3.57 -1.06 13.55
CA ASP A 138 3.47 -1.58 12.19
C ASP A 138 4.83 -2.08 11.67
N GLY A 139 5.93 -1.44 12.08
CA GLY A 139 7.29 -1.83 11.67
C GLY A 139 7.69 -3.22 12.16
N ALA A 140 7.22 -3.62 13.34
CA ALA A 140 7.42 -4.94 13.92
C ALA A 140 6.52 -6.02 13.27
N GLY A 141 5.58 -5.62 12.40
CA GLY A 141 4.56 -6.51 11.83
C GLY A 141 3.45 -6.91 12.80
N VAL A 142 3.29 -6.16 13.92
CA VAL A 142 2.30 -6.45 14.97
C VAL A 142 0.93 -5.85 14.65
N SER A 143 0.91 -4.67 14.03
CA SER A 143 -0.30 -3.91 13.73
C SER A 143 -0.39 -3.48 12.27
N ARG A 144 -1.55 -2.95 11.87
CA ARG A 144 -1.79 -2.39 10.52
C ARG A 144 -2.57 -1.08 10.55
N GLY A 145 -2.24 -0.22 11.51
CA GLY A 145 -2.92 1.06 11.65
C GLY A 145 -2.69 1.72 13.00
N LEU A 146 -2.95 3.02 13.05
CA LEU A 146 -2.60 3.89 14.17
C LEU A 146 -3.10 3.36 15.52
N MET A 147 -4.38 2.99 15.61
CA MET A 147 -4.93 2.51 16.90
C MET A 147 -4.27 1.21 17.37
N GLN A 148 -4.08 0.25 16.47
CA GLN A 148 -3.43 -1.02 16.81
C GLN A 148 -1.96 -0.83 17.17
N ALA A 149 -1.26 0.06 16.44
CA ALA A 149 0.13 0.39 16.72
C ALA A 149 0.27 1.02 18.11
N SER A 150 -0.57 2.00 18.44
CA SER A 150 -0.60 2.62 19.77
C SER A 150 -0.91 1.60 20.87
N ALA A 151 -1.92 0.74 20.67
CA ALA A 151 -2.26 -0.30 21.63
C ALA A 151 -1.10 -1.28 21.87
N SER A 152 -0.38 -1.67 20.83
CA SER A 152 0.80 -2.54 20.96
C SER A 152 1.93 -1.87 21.74
N GLY A 153 2.12 -0.56 21.59
CA GLY A 153 3.08 0.20 22.40
C GLY A 153 2.72 0.17 23.89
N VAL A 154 1.44 0.29 24.23
CA VAL A 154 0.96 0.18 25.62
C VAL A 154 1.20 -1.22 26.19
N VAL A 155 0.98 -2.28 25.41
CA VAL A 155 1.25 -3.66 25.84
C VAL A 155 2.72 -3.85 26.18
N ALA A 156 3.64 -3.46 25.28
CA ALA A 156 5.08 -3.57 25.53
C ALA A 156 5.52 -2.71 26.74
N ALA A 157 5.01 -1.49 26.85
CA ALA A 157 5.36 -0.59 27.96
C ALA A 157 4.93 -1.13 29.32
N ARG A 158 3.74 -1.76 29.42
CA ARG A 158 3.26 -2.38 30.67
C ARG A 158 4.16 -3.52 31.12
N GLU A 159 4.56 -4.40 30.19
CA GLU A 159 5.50 -5.48 30.50
C GLU A 159 6.84 -4.94 31.02
N ILE A 160 7.37 -3.88 30.39
CA ILE A 160 8.61 -3.24 30.82
C ILE A 160 8.47 -2.67 32.24
N LEU A 161 7.36 -1.98 32.53
CA LEU A 161 7.09 -1.41 33.85
C LEU A 161 6.97 -2.51 34.92
N ASP A 162 6.24 -3.59 34.63
CA ASP A 162 6.06 -4.73 35.53
C ASP A 162 7.42 -5.37 35.88
N ARG A 163 8.32 -5.55 34.90
CA ARG A 163 9.68 -6.09 35.12
C ARG A 163 10.57 -5.16 35.94
N LEU A 164 10.38 -3.85 35.81
CA LEU A 164 11.10 -2.85 36.59
C LEU A 164 10.51 -2.64 37.99
N GLY A 165 9.38 -3.29 38.31
CA GLY A 165 8.65 -3.08 39.56
C GLY A 165 8.03 -1.69 39.68
N ILE A 166 7.76 -1.04 38.55
CA ILE A 166 7.15 0.30 38.49
C ILE A 166 5.65 0.11 38.24
N PRO A 167 4.77 0.62 39.11
CA PRO A 167 3.32 0.50 38.89
C PRO A 167 2.90 1.24 37.62
N ALA A 168 2.03 0.61 36.83
CA ALA A 168 1.49 1.21 35.62
C ALA A 168 0.71 2.51 35.93
N PRO A 169 0.81 3.55 35.09
CA PRO A 169 0.07 4.78 35.28
C PRO A 169 -1.45 4.53 35.20
N ASP A 170 -2.20 5.20 36.08
CA ASP A 170 -3.67 5.13 36.10
C ASP A 170 -4.26 5.88 34.91
N LEU A 171 -4.71 5.11 33.91
CA LEU A 171 -5.32 5.61 32.68
C LEU A 171 -6.78 6.02 32.85
N SER A 172 -7.38 5.90 34.05
CA SER A 172 -8.75 6.34 34.31
C SER A 172 -8.91 7.87 34.37
N SER A 173 -7.80 8.61 34.27
CA SER A 173 -7.73 10.07 34.36
C SER A 173 -7.58 10.80 33.01
N ALA A 174 -7.64 10.08 31.88
CA ALA A 174 -7.49 10.62 30.53
C ALA A 174 -8.83 10.70 29.75
#